data_AF-A0A3N1TD02-F1
#
_entry.id   AF-A0A3N1TD02-F1
#
_cell.length_a   1.000
_cell.length_b   1.000
_cell.length_c   1.000
_cell.angle_alpha   90.00
_cell.angle_beta   90.00
_cell.angle_gamma   90.00
#
_symmetry.space_group_name_H-M   'P 1'
#
loop_
_entity.id
_entity.type
_entity.pdbx_description
1 polymer ?
#
loop_
_entity_poly.entity_id
_entity_poly.type
_entity_poly.pdbx_seq_one_letter_code
_entity_poly.pdbx_strand_id
1 'polypeptide(L)'
;MTFHDHLRHLAESALASIPAAEAQDIYVVSFFIDNEADDPRQPTLTIGYNTEAQFRHTIADASDEAEARWNYAFWLQNELTVIADLTRDPEGAAARHQWISELGLWYDHEPTQPDDWMKTIGPTAALIEANFNQTCVQLARHLHDDGVIKSALGKQVPVVLHELEYYEGIARRTEAANPSGLADDFTAWVHNGRGIRTVPIPDSTITPRQHRSDARPGYPDDLGRGPRSCPARPVPVRGRMNRSGFGRDSRLWL
;
A
#
# COMPACT_ATOMS: atom_id res chain seq x y z
N MET A 1 2.15 8.73 -28.06
CA MET A 1 1.77 7.55 -27.27
C MET A 1 0.88 8.04 -26.13
N THR A 2 -0.22 7.35 -25.80
CA THR A 2 -1.04 7.78 -24.65
C THR A 2 -0.34 7.44 -23.34
N PHE A 3 -0.76 8.07 -22.23
CA PHE A 3 -0.21 7.73 -20.92
C PHE A 3 -0.42 6.25 -20.55
N HIS A 4 -1.56 5.67 -20.93
CA HIS A 4 -1.88 4.26 -20.69
C HIS A 4 -0.99 3.32 -21.51
N ASP A 5 -0.72 3.67 -22.78
CA ASP A 5 0.19 2.87 -23.62
C ASP A 5 1.63 2.91 -23.09
N HIS A 6 2.06 4.07 -22.58
CA HIS A 6 3.38 4.24 -21.98
C HIS A 6 3.56 3.37 -20.73
N LEU A 7 2.59 3.42 -19.83
CA LEU A 7 2.52 2.55 -18.65
C LEU A 7 2.62 1.07 -19.01
N ARG A 8 1.79 0.64 -19.97
CA ARG A 8 1.78 -0.75 -20.45
C ARG A 8 3.14 -1.15 -20.99
N HIS A 9 3.71 -0.35 -21.90
CA HIS A 9 4.97 -0.66 -22.55
C HIS A 9 6.12 -0.85 -21.55
N LEU A 10 6.25 0.06 -20.58
CA LEU A 10 7.30 -0.02 -19.56
C LEU A 10 7.07 -1.18 -18.58
N ALA A 11 5.82 -1.43 -18.16
CA ALA A 11 5.51 -2.54 -17.27
C ALA A 11 5.79 -3.91 -17.91
N GLU A 12 5.38 -4.09 -19.18
CA GLU A 12 5.66 -5.32 -19.93
C GLU A 12 7.16 -5.54 -20.12
N SER A 13 7.90 -4.48 -20.48
CA SER A 13 9.36 -4.53 -20.65
C SER A 13 10.08 -4.84 -19.33
N ALA A 14 9.63 -4.23 -18.24
CA ALA A 14 10.17 -4.45 -16.90
C ALA A 14 9.99 -5.90 -16.45
N LEU A 15 8.77 -6.45 -16.56
CA LEU A 15 8.50 -7.85 -16.21
C LEU A 15 9.27 -8.83 -17.09
N ALA A 16 9.36 -8.57 -18.40
CA ALA A 16 10.12 -9.41 -19.33
C ALA A 16 11.64 -9.41 -19.06
N SER A 17 12.15 -8.39 -18.35
CA SER A 17 13.57 -8.30 -17.99
C SER A 17 13.97 -9.16 -16.79
N ILE A 18 12.99 -9.70 -16.04
CA ILE A 18 13.26 -10.51 -14.85
C ILE A 18 14.02 -11.79 -15.25
N PRO A 19 15.19 -12.06 -14.64
CA PRO A 19 15.93 -13.30 -14.88
C PRO A 19 15.13 -14.54 -14.49
N ALA A 20 15.16 -15.57 -15.33
CA ALA A 20 14.44 -16.83 -15.08
C ALA A 20 14.83 -17.52 -13.75
N ALA A 21 16.07 -17.30 -13.28
CA ALA A 21 16.55 -17.82 -12.00
C ALA A 21 15.87 -17.14 -10.79
N GLU A 22 15.49 -15.86 -10.91
CA GLU A 22 14.81 -15.09 -9.87
C GLU A 22 13.29 -15.27 -9.94
N ALA A 23 12.75 -15.37 -11.16
CA ALA A 23 11.32 -15.50 -11.46
C ALA A 23 10.60 -16.55 -10.61
N GLN A 24 11.23 -17.70 -10.35
CA GLN A 24 10.61 -18.80 -9.61
C GLN A 24 10.40 -18.49 -8.12
N ASP A 25 11.24 -17.63 -7.53
CA ASP A 25 11.20 -17.29 -6.11
C ASP A 25 10.30 -16.08 -5.81
N ILE A 26 9.88 -15.34 -6.85
CA ILE A 26 8.97 -14.19 -6.72
C ILE A 26 7.58 -14.65 -6.27
N TYR A 27 7.00 -14.03 -5.25
CA TYR A 27 5.63 -14.33 -4.80
C TYR A 27 4.66 -13.16 -4.92
N VAL A 28 5.14 -11.95 -5.23
CA VAL A 28 4.33 -10.74 -5.37
C VAL A 28 5.02 -9.75 -6.30
N VAL A 29 4.23 -9.07 -7.13
CA VAL A 29 4.65 -7.88 -7.88
C VAL A 29 4.20 -6.64 -7.12
N SER A 30 5.12 -5.70 -6.93
CA SER A 30 4.89 -4.43 -6.22
C SER A 30 4.54 -3.36 -7.24
N PHE A 31 3.37 -2.73 -7.08
CA PHE A 31 3.01 -1.46 -7.70
C PHE A 31 3.03 -0.40 -6.59
N PHE A 32 4.19 0.22 -6.39
CA PHE A 32 4.36 1.29 -5.42
C PHE A 32 3.99 2.63 -6.06
N ILE A 33 2.95 3.27 -5.52
CA ILE A 33 2.40 4.54 -5.99
C ILE A 33 2.88 5.64 -5.06
N ASP A 34 3.43 6.71 -5.65
CA ASP A 34 3.94 7.86 -4.92
C ASP A 34 3.83 9.14 -5.76
N ASN A 35 3.99 10.31 -5.15
CA ASN A 35 4.02 11.60 -5.82
C ASN A 35 5.42 12.23 -5.73
N GLU A 36 6.00 12.62 -6.86
CA GLU A 36 7.27 13.35 -6.84
C GLU A 36 7.10 14.68 -6.07
N ALA A 37 7.96 14.87 -5.05
CA ALA A 37 7.95 16.05 -4.18
C ALA A 37 6.58 16.34 -3.52
N ASP A 38 5.82 15.30 -3.21
CA ASP A 38 4.47 15.39 -2.63
C ASP A 38 3.47 16.19 -3.51
N ASP A 39 3.73 16.34 -4.81
CA ASP A 39 2.86 17.06 -5.74
C ASP A 39 1.81 16.11 -6.36
N PRO A 40 0.50 16.28 -6.09
CA PRO A 40 -0.54 15.41 -6.64
C PRO A 40 -0.65 15.44 -8.17
N ARG A 41 -0.01 16.40 -8.86
CA ARG A 41 0.09 16.45 -10.33
C ARG A 41 1.22 15.58 -10.87
N GLN A 42 2.05 15.04 -9.99
CA GLN A 42 3.22 14.25 -10.33
C GLN A 42 3.17 12.81 -9.77
N PRO A 43 2.04 12.08 -9.91
CA PRO A 43 2.02 10.69 -9.48
C PRO A 43 2.94 9.83 -10.36
N THR A 44 3.61 8.89 -9.72
CA THR A 44 4.55 7.94 -10.31
C THR A 44 4.18 6.52 -9.91
N LEU A 45 4.60 5.57 -10.74
CA LEU A 45 4.46 4.15 -10.45
C LEU A 45 5.84 3.51 -10.50
N THR A 46 6.26 2.95 -9.36
CA THR A 46 7.44 2.09 -9.29
C THR A 46 7.00 0.64 -9.32
N ILE A 47 7.55 -0.12 -10.27
CA ILE A 47 7.30 -1.57 -10.38
C ILE A 47 8.49 -2.32 -9.83
N GLY A 48 8.22 -3.19 -8.86
CA GLY A 48 9.19 -4.09 -8.25
C GLY A 48 8.58 -5.46 -7.97
N TYR A 49 9.25 -6.25 -7.15
CA TYR A 49 8.74 -7.54 -6.67
C TYR A 49 9.33 -7.90 -5.32
N ASN A 50 8.76 -8.91 -4.67
CA ASN A 50 9.40 -9.57 -3.53
C ASN A 50 9.48 -11.09 -3.70
N THR A 51 10.42 -11.70 -2.97
CA THR A 51 10.77 -13.11 -3.13
C THR A 51 10.66 -13.89 -1.83
N GLU A 52 10.46 -15.21 -1.94
CA GLU A 52 10.40 -16.07 -0.76
C GLU A 52 11.73 -16.10 -0.01
N ALA A 53 12.87 -15.93 -0.69
CA ALA A 53 14.17 -15.79 -0.04
C ALA A 53 14.26 -14.51 0.80
N GLN A 54 13.77 -13.38 0.28
CA GLN A 54 13.74 -12.13 1.04
C GLN A 54 12.81 -12.26 2.26
N PHE A 55 11.62 -12.82 2.08
CA PHE A 55 10.70 -13.10 3.18
C PHE A 55 11.39 -13.93 4.27
N ARG A 56 12.03 -15.06 3.92
CA ARG A 56 12.77 -15.89 4.88
C ARG A 56 13.89 -15.13 5.60
N HIS A 57 14.50 -14.14 4.94
CA HIS A 57 15.57 -13.35 5.51
C HIS A 57 15.06 -12.34 6.57
N THR A 58 13.85 -11.79 6.38
CA THR A 58 13.34 -10.68 7.19
C THR A 58 12.35 -11.06 8.29
N ILE A 59 11.88 -12.32 8.34
CA ILE A 59 10.94 -12.79 9.40
C ILE A 59 11.43 -12.45 10.81
N ALA A 60 12.73 -12.57 11.08
CA ALA A 60 13.29 -12.34 12.41
C ALA A 60 13.28 -10.85 12.83
N ASP A 61 13.15 -9.93 11.86
CA ASP A 61 13.18 -8.49 12.08
C ASP A 61 11.78 -7.86 12.14
N ALA A 62 10.73 -8.61 11.78
CA ALA A 62 9.34 -8.19 11.83
C ALA A 62 8.64 -8.63 13.12
N SER A 63 7.47 -8.04 13.41
CA SER A 63 6.68 -8.43 14.57
C SER A 63 6.05 -9.82 14.42
N ASP A 64 5.71 -10.19 13.19
CA ASP A 64 5.20 -11.51 12.82
C ASP A 64 5.46 -11.83 11.35
N GLU A 65 5.17 -13.08 10.95
CA GLU A 65 5.35 -13.56 9.58
C GLU A 65 4.50 -12.80 8.55
N ALA A 66 3.30 -12.35 8.92
CA ALA A 66 2.42 -11.66 7.99
C ALA A 66 2.93 -10.25 7.68
N GLU A 67 3.44 -9.55 8.70
CA GLU A 67 4.14 -8.28 8.51
C GLU A 67 5.40 -8.45 7.64
N ALA A 68 6.26 -9.42 7.95
CA ALA A 68 7.46 -9.70 7.13
C ALA A 68 7.11 -9.98 5.66
N ARG A 69 5.97 -10.64 5.42
CA ARG A 69 5.52 -11.01 4.07
C ARG A 69 4.90 -9.85 3.31
N TRP A 70 4.12 -8.99 3.96
CA TRP A 70 3.26 -8.05 3.23
C TRP A 70 3.62 -6.58 3.40
N ASN A 71 4.40 -6.23 4.43
CA ASN A 71 4.83 -4.85 4.63
C ASN A 71 6.07 -4.54 3.77
N TYR A 72 5.94 -3.51 2.93
CA TYR A 72 6.95 -3.05 1.97
C TYR A 72 8.30 -2.73 2.63
N ALA A 73 8.31 -2.34 3.90
CA ALA A 73 9.53 -2.09 4.66
C ALA A 73 10.49 -3.30 4.71
N PHE A 74 9.97 -4.53 4.57
CA PHE A 74 10.75 -5.78 4.57
C PHE A 74 11.02 -6.35 3.18
N TRP A 75 10.53 -5.71 2.12
CA TRP A 75 10.73 -6.16 0.75
C TRP A 75 12.09 -5.72 0.20
N LEU A 76 12.47 -6.27 -0.96
CA LEU A 76 13.73 -5.93 -1.63
C LEU A 76 13.86 -4.45 -1.99
N GLN A 77 12.73 -3.73 -2.13
CA GLN A 77 12.66 -2.35 -2.62
C GLN A 77 13.42 -2.18 -3.95
N ASN A 78 13.35 -3.20 -4.81
CA ASN A 78 13.91 -3.16 -6.15
C ASN A 78 13.02 -2.33 -7.09
N GLU A 79 13.65 -1.66 -8.03
CA GLU A 79 12.98 -0.85 -9.04
C GLU A 79 13.26 -1.45 -10.41
N LEU A 80 12.35 -2.29 -10.92
CA LEU A 80 12.47 -2.76 -12.31
C LEU A 80 12.26 -1.61 -13.29
N THR A 81 11.34 -0.71 -12.96
CA THR A 81 11.12 0.55 -13.67
C THR A 81 10.41 1.54 -12.77
N VAL A 82 10.64 2.84 -13.02
CA VAL A 82 9.86 3.93 -12.42
C VAL A 82 9.26 4.75 -13.55
N ILE A 83 7.93 4.79 -13.57
CA ILE A 83 7.14 5.35 -14.66
C ILE A 83 6.63 6.73 -14.28
N ALA A 84 6.71 7.64 -15.25
CA ALA A 84 6.39 9.06 -15.16
C ALA A 84 7.29 9.90 -14.26
N ASP A 85 8.41 9.36 -13.79
CA ASP A 85 9.42 10.12 -13.04
C ASP A 85 10.04 11.23 -13.92
N LEU A 86 10.14 12.46 -13.40
CA LEU A 86 10.63 13.62 -14.16
C LEU A 86 12.05 13.46 -14.70
N THR A 87 12.88 12.63 -14.05
CA THR A 87 14.29 12.44 -14.40
C THR A 87 14.53 11.11 -15.12
N ARG A 88 13.94 10.03 -14.61
CA ARG A 88 14.13 8.65 -15.11
C ARG A 88 13.21 8.32 -16.28
N ASP A 89 12.07 8.99 -16.39
CA ASP A 89 11.07 8.79 -17.44
C ASP A 89 10.40 10.11 -17.89
N PRO A 90 11.16 11.05 -18.48
CA PRO A 90 10.64 12.35 -18.90
C PRO A 90 9.54 12.25 -19.98
N GLU A 91 9.56 11.19 -20.79
CA GLU A 91 8.51 10.93 -21.78
C GLU A 91 7.19 10.54 -21.10
N GLY A 92 7.24 9.64 -20.11
CA GLY A 92 6.08 9.30 -19.28
C GLY A 92 5.58 10.47 -18.46
N ALA A 93 6.48 11.31 -17.93
CA ALA A 93 6.11 12.51 -17.20
C ALA A 93 5.34 13.50 -18.09
N ALA A 94 5.79 13.70 -19.34
CA ALA A 94 5.09 14.51 -20.32
C ALA A 94 3.72 13.91 -20.71
N ALA A 95 3.65 12.58 -20.89
CA ALA A 95 2.40 11.89 -21.18
C ALA A 95 1.40 11.99 -20.02
N ARG A 96 1.87 11.87 -18.76
CA ARG A 96 1.07 12.08 -17.55
C ARG A 96 0.53 13.51 -17.47
N HIS A 97 1.37 14.51 -17.71
CA HIS A 97 0.95 15.92 -17.75
C HIS A 97 -0.16 16.14 -18.77
N GLN A 98 0.02 15.64 -20.00
CA GLN A 98 -1.00 15.74 -21.04
C GLN A 98 -2.30 15.05 -20.60
N TRP A 99 -2.21 13.85 -20.05
CA TRP A 99 -3.37 13.09 -19.58
C TRP A 99 -4.14 13.82 -18.46
N ILE A 100 -3.45 14.36 -17.45
CA ILE A 100 -4.08 15.16 -16.37
C ILE A 100 -4.74 16.43 -16.94
N SER A 101 -4.10 17.07 -17.92
CA SER A 101 -4.63 18.25 -18.61
C SER A 101 -5.91 17.93 -19.40
N GLU A 102 -5.93 16.80 -20.11
CA GLU A 102 -7.10 16.33 -20.87
C GLU A 102 -8.28 15.97 -19.97
N LEU A 103 -8.02 15.51 -18.73
CA LEU A 103 -9.04 15.33 -17.69
C LEU A 103 -9.59 16.66 -17.14
N GLY A 104 -8.98 17.80 -17.48
CA GLY A 104 -9.32 19.12 -16.92
C GLY A 104 -8.94 19.28 -15.45
N LEU A 105 -7.99 18.47 -14.97
CA LEU A 105 -7.56 18.45 -13.57
C LEU A 105 -6.24 19.18 -13.32
N TRP A 106 -5.56 19.65 -14.38
CA TRP A 106 -4.31 20.40 -14.24
C TRP A 106 -4.55 21.79 -13.63
N TYR A 107 -3.67 22.20 -12.73
CA TYR A 107 -3.65 23.53 -12.12
C TYR A 107 -2.22 24.04 -11.96
N ASP A 108 -2.00 25.33 -12.20
CA ASP A 108 -0.66 25.95 -12.12
C ASP A 108 -0.39 26.64 -10.79
N HIS A 109 -1.45 26.98 -10.05
CA HIS A 109 -1.37 27.82 -8.86
C HIS A 109 -1.91 27.10 -7.63
N GLU A 110 -1.12 27.10 -6.57
CA GLU A 110 -1.52 26.58 -5.27
C GLU A 110 -1.66 27.73 -4.27
N PRO A 111 -2.74 27.73 -3.47
CA PRO A 111 -2.86 28.69 -2.38
C PRO A 111 -1.81 28.39 -1.30
N THR A 112 -1.30 29.44 -0.66
CA THR A 112 -0.28 29.31 0.39
C THR A 112 -0.86 28.90 1.74
N GLN A 113 -2.18 29.06 1.94
CA GLN A 113 -2.86 28.71 3.17
C GLN A 113 -3.43 27.29 3.07
N PRO A 114 -3.15 26.40 4.04
CA PRO A 114 -3.64 25.02 4.02
C PRO A 114 -5.18 24.90 3.92
N ASP A 115 -5.91 25.75 4.63
CA ASP A 115 -7.39 25.74 4.60
C ASP A 115 -7.96 26.10 3.24
N ASP A 116 -7.28 26.99 2.51
CA ASP A 116 -7.68 27.37 1.15
C ASP A 116 -7.31 26.26 0.18
N TRP A 117 -6.15 25.62 0.36
CA TRP A 117 -5.74 24.45 -0.42
C TRP A 117 -6.78 23.33 -0.30
N MET A 118 -7.16 22.95 0.92
CA MET A 118 -8.14 21.88 1.16
C MET A 118 -9.50 22.16 0.50
N LYS A 119 -9.91 23.43 0.37
CA LYS A 119 -11.18 23.80 -0.25
C LYS A 119 -11.12 23.93 -1.77
N THR A 120 -9.96 24.29 -2.32
CA THR A 120 -9.84 24.65 -3.74
C THR A 120 -9.11 23.58 -4.54
N ILE A 121 -7.93 23.18 -4.09
CA ILE A 121 -7.05 22.23 -4.78
C ILE A 121 -7.30 20.80 -4.29
N GLY A 122 -7.58 20.60 -3.01
CA GLY A 122 -7.79 19.29 -2.40
C GLY A 122 -8.75 18.38 -3.17
N PRO A 123 -9.95 18.85 -3.59
CA PRO A 123 -10.87 18.03 -4.38
C PRO A 123 -10.29 17.62 -5.75
N THR A 124 -9.56 18.53 -6.41
CA THR A 124 -8.91 18.26 -7.70
C THR A 124 -7.74 17.29 -7.53
N ALA A 125 -6.91 17.47 -6.50
CA ALA A 125 -5.82 16.55 -6.15
C ALA A 125 -6.34 15.14 -5.88
N ALA A 126 -7.42 15.00 -5.11
CA ALA A 126 -8.06 13.71 -4.84
C ALA A 126 -8.60 13.04 -6.13
N LEU A 127 -9.09 13.83 -7.10
CA LEU A 127 -9.49 13.30 -8.40
C LEU A 127 -8.30 12.82 -9.22
N ILE A 128 -7.16 13.53 -9.21
CA ILE A 128 -5.95 13.07 -9.90
C ILE A 128 -5.49 11.73 -9.31
N GLU A 129 -5.39 11.65 -7.98
CA GLU A 129 -5.01 10.43 -7.26
C GLU A 129 -5.95 9.26 -7.58
N ALA A 130 -7.27 9.49 -7.52
CA ALA A 130 -8.27 8.46 -7.83
C ALA A 130 -8.16 7.96 -9.29
N ASN A 131 -7.96 8.87 -10.25
CA ASN A 131 -7.77 8.50 -11.66
C ASN A 131 -6.46 7.72 -11.85
N PHE A 132 -5.37 8.12 -11.20
CA PHE A 132 -4.08 7.45 -11.33
C PHE A 132 -4.12 6.05 -10.72
N ASN A 133 -4.71 5.91 -9.53
CA ASN A 133 -4.96 4.62 -8.88
C ASN A 133 -5.79 3.70 -9.78
N GLN A 134 -6.85 4.23 -10.40
CA GLN A 134 -7.68 3.46 -11.32
C GLN A 134 -6.91 3.02 -12.58
N THR A 135 -6.04 3.87 -13.13
CA THR A 135 -5.16 3.52 -14.24
C THR A 135 -4.17 2.42 -13.85
N CYS A 136 -3.60 2.45 -12.63
CA CYS A 136 -2.74 1.37 -12.12
C CYS A 136 -3.50 0.04 -11.95
N VAL A 137 -4.76 0.08 -11.48
CA VAL A 137 -5.62 -1.11 -11.40
C VAL A 137 -5.86 -1.70 -12.78
N GLN A 138 -6.16 -0.86 -13.78
CA GLN A 138 -6.37 -1.31 -15.16
C GLN A 138 -5.09 -1.91 -15.76
N LEU A 139 -3.93 -1.33 -15.47
CA LEU A 139 -2.64 -1.87 -15.88
C LEU A 139 -2.40 -3.26 -15.29
N ALA A 140 -2.57 -3.44 -13.98
CA ALA A 140 -2.39 -4.74 -13.33
C ALA A 140 -3.32 -5.81 -13.92
N ARG A 141 -4.59 -5.47 -14.14
CA ARG A 141 -5.55 -6.37 -14.80
C ARG A 141 -5.10 -6.76 -16.20
N HIS A 142 -4.67 -5.78 -17.00
CA HIS A 142 -4.13 -6.00 -18.34
C HIS A 142 -2.98 -7.01 -18.31
N LEU A 143 -2.03 -6.84 -17.38
CA LEU A 143 -0.88 -7.74 -17.25
C LEU A 143 -1.26 -9.17 -16.85
N HIS A 144 -2.36 -9.35 -16.11
CA HIS A 144 -2.93 -10.66 -15.80
C HIS A 144 -3.68 -11.26 -16.98
N ASP A 145 -4.60 -10.49 -17.58
CA ASP A 145 -5.51 -10.91 -18.64
C ASP A 145 -4.73 -11.33 -19.91
N ASP A 146 -3.69 -10.58 -20.26
CA ASP A 146 -2.82 -10.88 -21.40
C ASP A 146 -1.74 -11.93 -21.07
N GLY A 147 -1.70 -12.42 -19.82
CA GLY A 147 -0.77 -13.46 -19.39
C GLY A 147 0.69 -13.02 -19.29
N VAL A 148 0.97 -11.72 -19.26
CA VAL A 148 2.32 -11.14 -19.16
C VAL A 148 3.01 -11.63 -17.89
N ILE A 149 2.33 -11.53 -16.73
CA ILE A 149 2.88 -11.95 -15.44
C ILE A 149 3.21 -13.44 -15.45
N LYS A 150 2.28 -14.28 -15.92
CA LYS A 150 2.49 -15.74 -16.00
C LYS A 150 3.64 -16.10 -16.93
N SER A 151 3.79 -15.37 -18.03
CA SER A 151 4.86 -15.61 -19.01
C SER A 151 6.24 -15.22 -18.44
N ALA A 152 6.32 -14.09 -17.75
CA ALA A 152 7.56 -13.62 -17.11
C ALA A 152 7.98 -14.48 -15.92
N LEU A 153 7.02 -14.87 -15.06
CA LEU A 153 7.31 -15.51 -13.78
C LEU A 153 7.13 -17.04 -13.79
N GLY A 154 6.54 -17.59 -14.84
CA GLY A 154 6.16 -19.01 -14.94
C GLY A 154 4.94 -19.39 -14.09
N LYS A 155 4.37 -18.44 -13.33
CA LYS A 155 3.22 -18.62 -12.43
C LYS A 155 2.44 -17.32 -12.29
N GLN A 156 1.18 -17.42 -11.85
CA GLN A 156 0.41 -16.25 -11.43
C GLN A 156 0.84 -15.87 -10.01
N VAL A 157 1.01 -14.57 -9.75
CA VAL A 157 1.28 -13.99 -8.43
C VAL A 157 0.47 -12.70 -8.29
N PRO A 158 0.06 -12.29 -7.08
CA PRO A 158 -0.65 -11.02 -6.91
C PRO A 158 0.20 -9.81 -7.30
N VAL A 159 -0.45 -8.80 -7.86
CA VAL A 159 0.06 -7.43 -7.98
C VAL A 159 -0.52 -6.61 -6.84
N VAL A 160 0.31 -6.20 -5.88
CA VAL A 160 -0.12 -5.35 -4.76
C VAL A 160 0.06 -3.89 -5.15
N LEU A 161 -1.04 -3.13 -5.15
CA LEU A 161 -1.01 -1.69 -5.39
C LEU A 161 -0.97 -0.98 -4.05
N HIS A 162 0.17 -0.42 -3.67
CA HIS A 162 0.38 0.12 -2.32
C HIS A 162 1.10 1.47 -2.32
N GLU A 163 1.00 2.13 -1.18
CA GLU A 163 1.81 3.28 -0.78
C GLU A 163 2.69 2.82 0.40
N LEU A 164 3.17 3.75 1.23
CA LEU A 164 3.85 3.42 2.48
C LEU A 164 2.90 2.90 3.55
N GLU A 165 1.64 3.35 3.54
CA GLU A 165 0.63 2.97 4.52
C GLU A 165 -0.41 1.98 3.97
N TYR A 166 -0.85 1.05 4.81
CA TYR A 166 -1.84 0.03 4.46
C TYR A 166 -3.21 0.36 5.05
N TYR A 167 -4.14 0.69 4.17
CA TYR A 167 -5.52 1.00 4.52
C TYR A 167 -6.53 0.28 3.65
N GLU A 168 -7.81 0.36 4.01
CA GLU A 168 -8.91 -0.29 3.29
C GLU A 168 -8.94 0.03 1.78
N GLY A 169 -8.52 1.24 1.38
CA GLY A 169 -8.39 1.61 -0.03
C GLY A 169 -7.32 0.79 -0.77
N ILE A 170 -6.21 0.47 -0.10
CA ILE A 170 -5.13 -0.39 -0.59
C ILE A 170 -5.63 -1.82 -0.81
N ALA A 171 -6.40 -2.36 0.15
CA ALA A 171 -6.99 -3.69 0.03
C ALA A 171 -7.96 -3.76 -1.16
N ARG A 172 -8.91 -2.82 -1.25
CA ARG A 172 -9.92 -2.80 -2.33
C ARG A 172 -9.32 -2.65 -3.72
N ARG A 173 -8.34 -1.75 -3.88
CA ARG A 173 -7.71 -1.54 -5.19
C ARG A 173 -6.84 -2.73 -5.59
N THR A 174 -6.18 -3.37 -4.62
CA THR A 174 -5.44 -4.62 -4.86
C THR A 174 -6.38 -5.75 -5.25
N GLU A 175 -7.50 -5.95 -4.55
CA GLU A 175 -8.51 -6.94 -4.92
C GLU A 175 -9.04 -6.70 -6.35
N ALA A 176 -9.39 -5.46 -6.69
CA ALA A 176 -9.91 -5.09 -8.01
C ALA A 176 -8.89 -5.26 -9.16
N ALA A 177 -7.59 -5.23 -8.85
CA ALA A 177 -6.49 -5.34 -9.79
C ALA A 177 -6.14 -6.79 -10.17
N ASN A 178 -6.56 -7.76 -9.35
CA ASN A 178 -6.13 -9.15 -9.44
C ASN A 178 -7.28 -10.09 -9.83
N PRO A 179 -6.98 -11.25 -10.44
CA PRO A 179 -7.92 -12.36 -10.50
C PRO A 179 -8.49 -12.69 -9.12
N SER A 180 -9.78 -13.03 -9.07
CA SER A 180 -10.48 -13.36 -7.82
C SER A 180 -9.73 -14.40 -7.00
N GLY A 181 -9.51 -14.12 -5.71
CA GLY A 181 -8.80 -14.99 -4.77
C GLY A 181 -7.28 -14.84 -4.76
N LEU A 182 -6.66 -14.23 -5.78
CA LEU A 182 -5.20 -14.25 -5.92
C LEU A 182 -4.49 -13.37 -4.89
N ALA A 183 -5.15 -12.33 -4.39
CA ALA A 183 -4.60 -11.38 -3.42
C ALA A 183 -5.19 -11.51 -2.00
N ASP A 184 -5.98 -12.56 -1.73
CA ASP A 184 -6.74 -12.72 -0.48
C ASP A 184 -5.86 -12.70 0.76
N ASP A 185 -4.68 -13.33 0.71
CA ASP A 185 -3.75 -13.36 1.83
C ASP A 185 -3.27 -11.94 2.21
N PHE A 186 -3.02 -11.10 1.21
CA PHE A 186 -2.62 -9.71 1.43
C PHE A 186 -3.79 -8.88 1.95
N THR A 187 -4.98 -8.98 1.33
CA THR A 187 -6.14 -8.17 1.76
C THR A 187 -6.60 -8.56 3.16
N ALA A 188 -6.60 -9.86 3.50
CA ALA A 188 -6.86 -10.34 4.85
C ALA A 188 -5.88 -9.75 5.87
N TRP A 189 -4.58 -9.67 5.55
CA TRP A 189 -3.59 -9.03 6.42
C TRP A 189 -3.92 -7.54 6.65
N VAL A 190 -4.25 -6.78 5.61
CA VAL A 190 -4.64 -5.37 5.74
C VAL A 190 -5.88 -5.19 6.63
N HIS A 191 -6.90 -6.04 6.47
CA HIS A 191 -8.12 -5.99 7.31
C HIS A 191 -7.85 -6.40 8.77
N ASN A 192 -6.99 -7.39 8.99
CA ASN A 192 -6.63 -7.89 10.32
C ASN A 192 -5.74 -6.90 11.08
N GLY A 193 -4.84 -6.18 10.41
CA GLY A 193 -4.06 -5.07 11.00
C GLY A 193 -4.91 -3.92 11.52
N ARG A 194 -6.20 -3.86 11.12
CA ARG A 194 -7.20 -2.90 11.60
C ARG A 194 -8.15 -3.45 12.66
N GLY A 195 -7.95 -4.69 13.11
CA GLY A 195 -8.83 -5.31 14.10
C GLY A 195 -10.23 -5.64 13.59
N ILE A 196 -10.43 -5.79 12.27
CA ILE A 196 -11.66 -6.41 11.76
C ILE A 196 -11.50 -7.91 11.93
N ARG A 197 -11.83 -8.43 13.12
CA ARG A 197 -12.12 -9.85 13.29
C ARG A 197 -13.31 -10.17 12.40
N THR A 198 -13.08 -10.70 11.21
CA THR A 198 -14.11 -11.44 10.49
C THR A 198 -14.47 -12.63 11.36
N VAL A 199 -15.58 -12.50 12.08
CA VAL A 199 -16.20 -13.65 12.74
C VAL A 199 -16.67 -14.55 11.60
N PRO A 200 -16.19 -15.80 11.47
CA PRO A 200 -16.70 -16.70 10.45
C PRO A 200 -18.20 -16.89 10.68
N ILE A 201 -18.99 -16.68 9.62
CA ILE A 201 -20.42 -17.01 9.61
C ILE A 201 -20.50 -18.53 9.81
N PRO A 202 -21.08 -19.04 10.91
CA PRO A 202 -21.26 -20.46 11.05
C PRO A 202 -22.27 -20.94 10.00
N ASP A 203 -21.87 -21.98 9.29
CA ASP A 203 -22.64 -22.68 8.27
C ASP A 203 -24.05 -23.00 8.78
N SER A 204 -25.06 -22.44 8.10
CA SER A 204 -26.46 -22.59 8.46
C SER A 204 -26.99 -23.95 7.99
N THR A 205 -26.54 -25.02 8.63
CA THR A 205 -27.24 -26.30 8.55
C THR A 205 -28.49 -26.23 9.43
N ILE A 206 -29.59 -25.85 8.79
CA ILE A 206 -30.94 -25.91 9.35
C ILE A 206 -31.26 -27.37 9.67
N THR A 207 -31.38 -27.69 10.96
CA THR A 207 -32.14 -28.86 11.44
C THR A 207 -33.34 -28.37 12.27
N PRO A 208 -34.54 -28.97 12.14
CA PRO A 208 -35.74 -28.40 12.72
C PRO A 208 -35.98 -28.82 14.19
N ARG A 209 -36.32 -27.80 15.00
CA ARG A 209 -37.15 -27.78 16.23
C ARG A 209 -36.85 -28.77 17.36
N GLN A 210 -36.73 -28.22 18.58
CA GLN A 210 -37.71 -28.52 19.64
C GLN A 210 -37.81 -27.42 20.71
N HIS A 211 -39.05 -27.23 21.17
CA HIS A 211 -39.55 -26.32 22.20
C HIS A 211 -38.96 -26.61 23.61
N ARG A 212 -38.69 -25.55 24.39
CA ARG A 212 -38.92 -25.35 25.85
C ARG A 212 -38.23 -24.03 26.27
N SER A 213 -38.96 -22.95 26.55
CA SER A 213 -39.59 -22.55 27.82
C SER A 213 -38.63 -22.43 29.02
N ASP A 214 -38.44 -21.17 29.42
CA ASP A 214 -38.37 -20.64 30.79
C ASP A 214 -37.04 -20.20 31.43
N ALA A 215 -37.13 -18.95 31.94
CA ALA A 215 -36.54 -18.37 33.14
C ALA A 215 -35.11 -17.74 33.14
N ARG A 216 -35.09 -16.40 33.14
CA ARG A 216 -34.19 -15.53 33.95
C ARG A 216 -34.57 -15.64 35.44
N PRO A 217 -33.72 -15.35 36.46
CA PRO A 217 -32.97 -14.10 36.69
C PRO A 217 -31.54 -14.35 37.25
N GLY A 218 -30.65 -13.41 37.56
CA GLY A 218 -30.69 -11.97 37.79
C GLY A 218 -29.26 -11.48 38.06
N TYR A 219 -29.04 -10.17 37.95
CA TYR A 219 -27.78 -9.48 38.28
C TYR A 219 -27.91 -8.85 39.67
N PRO A 220 -26.82 -8.70 40.43
CA PRO A 220 -26.65 -7.46 41.17
C PRO A 220 -25.29 -6.81 40.91
N ASP A 221 -25.35 -5.50 40.77
CA ASP A 221 -24.26 -4.55 40.90
C ASP A 221 -23.53 -4.74 42.24
N ASP A 222 -22.20 -4.64 42.25
CA ASP A 222 -21.54 -3.99 43.39
C ASP A 222 -20.23 -3.29 42.98
N LEU A 223 -20.06 -2.15 43.63
CA LEU A 223 -19.15 -1.07 43.42
C LEU A 223 -17.77 -1.34 44.01
N GLY A 224 -16.76 -0.76 43.36
CA GLY A 224 -15.70 -0.02 44.05
C GLY A 224 -14.62 -0.83 44.76
N ARG A 225 -13.41 -0.82 44.18
CA ARG A 225 -12.14 -0.69 44.93
C ARG A 225 -11.02 -0.36 43.94
N GLY A 226 -10.59 0.90 43.93
CA GLY A 226 -9.31 1.27 43.33
C GLY A 226 -8.13 0.74 44.14
N PRO A 227 -6.93 0.72 43.54
CA PRO A 227 -5.72 0.97 44.31
C PRO A 227 -4.83 2.03 43.63
N ARG A 228 -4.48 3.07 44.38
CA ARG A 228 -3.16 3.28 45.03
C ARG A 228 -2.10 3.83 44.08
N SER A 229 -1.86 5.12 44.27
CA SER A 229 -0.68 5.85 43.84
C SER A 229 0.59 5.28 44.48
N CYS A 230 1.65 5.16 43.69
CA CYS A 230 3.03 5.02 44.15
C CYS A 230 3.93 6.05 43.44
N PRO A 231 5.05 6.46 44.05
CA PRO A 231 5.66 7.77 43.83
C PRO A 231 6.80 7.79 42.80
N ALA A 232 7.11 9.01 42.34
CA ALA A 232 8.12 9.38 41.35
C ALA A 232 9.57 9.02 41.70
N ARG A 233 10.39 8.82 40.66
CA ARG A 233 11.86 8.94 40.69
C ARG A 233 12.41 9.53 39.37
N PRO A 234 13.62 10.10 39.36
CA PRO A 234 13.87 11.44 38.83
C PRO A 234 14.57 11.50 37.46
N VAL A 235 14.42 12.66 36.82
CA VAL A 235 15.11 13.11 35.60
C VAL A 235 16.57 13.47 35.91
N PRO A 236 17.56 13.04 35.10
CA PRO A 236 18.89 13.63 35.11
C PRO A 236 18.96 14.84 34.17
N VAL A 237 19.38 15.98 34.72
CA VAL A 237 19.82 17.18 34.01
C VAL A 237 21.33 17.08 33.75
N ARG A 238 21.76 17.27 32.50
CA ARG A 238 23.06 17.82 32.02
C ARG A 238 23.04 17.69 30.49
N GLY A 239 23.48 18.62 29.65
CA GLY A 239 24.12 19.92 29.82
C GLY A 239 24.26 20.54 28.41
N ARG A 240 24.29 21.87 28.35
CA ARG A 240 24.34 22.67 27.11
C ARG A 240 25.67 22.53 26.35
N MET A 241 25.52 22.59 25.02
CA MET A 241 26.35 23.30 24.01
C MET A 241 27.78 22.82 23.73
N ASN A 242 28.05 22.39 22.49
CA ASN A 242 28.60 23.34 21.50
C ASN A 242 28.44 22.90 20.04
N ARG A 243 28.31 23.91 19.17
CA ARG A 243 28.14 23.86 17.71
C ARG A 243 29.49 23.62 17.00
N SER A 244 29.48 22.82 15.92
CA SER A 244 30.04 23.16 14.59
C SER A 244 30.30 21.90 13.76
N GLY A 245 29.82 21.85 12.51
CA GLY A 245 30.34 20.92 11.50
C GLY A 245 29.28 20.36 10.55
N PHE A 246 29.29 20.86 9.32
CA PHE A 246 28.47 20.44 8.19
C PHE A 246 28.62 18.95 7.83
N GLY A 247 27.52 18.33 7.38
CA GLY A 247 27.49 17.04 6.70
C GLY A 247 26.12 16.39 6.81
N ARG A 248 25.16 16.75 5.96
CA ARG A 248 23.87 16.05 5.87
C ARG A 248 24.05 14.84 4.95
N ASP A 249 24.19 13.69 5.60
CA ASP A 249 23.95 12.36 5.07
C ASP A 249 22.44 12.11 5.17
N SER A 250 21.77 11.91 4.04
CA SER A 250 20.33 11.68 3.97
C SER A 250 20.05 10.19 4.20
N ARG A 251 19.77 9.82 5.45
CA ARG A 251 19.12 8.56 5.82
C ARG A 251 18.12 8.82 6.95
N LEU A 252 17.02 8.07 6.91
CA LEU A 252 16.04 7.81 7.97
C LEU A 252 14.90 8.81 8.12
N TRP A 253 13.71 8.37 7.72
CA TRP A 253 12.38 8.50 8.35
C TRP A 253 11.61 7.26 7.80
N LEU A 254 11.11 6.25 8.53
CA LEU A 254 10.30 6.14 9.76
C LEU A 254 9.20 7.18 9.87
#